data_AF-A0A158BDY0-F1
#
_entry.id   AF-A0A158BDY0-F1
#
_cell.length_a   1.000
_cell.length_b   1.000
_cell.length_c   1.000
_cell.angle_alpha   90.00
_cell.angle_beta   90.00
_cell.angle_gamma   90.00
#
_symmetry.space_group_name_H-M   'P 1'
#
loop_
_entity.id
_entity.type
_entity.pdbx_description
1 polymer ?
#
loop_
_entity_poly.entity_id
_entity_poly.type
_entity_poly.pdbx_seq_one_letter_code
_entity_poly.pdbx_strand_id
1 'polypeptide(L)'
;MQIFDITVPANSAFVVHAPGKYIKYLSGNNGGGDTRLAVTPGMQGSTKITLIPGQAYRVSDEAKKPDSWTLSNYANGAAIIGQVVVGDGKIDDNSIAGTVQVIDGGKARTLNNSAFTCWGGGSSVASQWCRVQLWNPANNPNRVVLETIFSLAASGNTAAILTGGSTQLGTLLQVGQPKRVGGTPSLAGLYTDNTAVQPSAYPSLALFGALNVSTVAAGYSPKEPFVIPPGYGLMLAANAAATSISADFEWYEEPNV
;
A
#
# COMPACT_ATOMS: atom_id res chain seq x y z
N MET A 1 -35.92 -26.39 -2.19
CA MET A 1 -34.50 -26.03 -2.01
C MET A 1 -34.27 -25.74 -0.54
N GLN A 2 -33.15 -26.18 0.01
CA GLN A 2 -32.82 -26.02 1.43
C GLN A 2 -31.40 -25.49 1.58
N ILE A 3 -31.18 -24.61 2.56
CA ILE A 3 -29.88 -24.06 2.91
C ILE A 3 -29.25 -24.95 3.99
N PHE A 4 -27.97 -25.25 3.85
CA PHE A 4 -27.18 -26.02 4.81
C PHE A 4 -25.97 -25.20 5.21
N ASP A 5 -25.80 -25.02 6.53
CA ASP A 5 -24.54 -24.55 7.09
C ASP A 5 -23.50 -25.67 6.98
N ILE A 6 -22.30 -25.31 6.56
CA ILE A 6 -21.21 -26.25 6.32
C ILE A 6 -19.97 -25.84 7.10
N THR A 7 -19.28 -26.85 7.63
CA THR A 7 -17.93 -26.73 8.18
C THR A 7 -17.09 -27.78 7.48
N VAL A 8 -16.33 -27.38 6.47
CA VAL A 8 -15.48 -28.26 5.66
C VAL A 8 -14.07 -28.22 6.21
N PRO A 9 -13.58 -29.29 6.86
CA PRO A 9 -12.26 -29.28 7.48
C PRO A 9 -11.14 -29.26 6.43
N ALA A 10 -9.92 -28.99 6.88
CA ALA A 10 -8.73 -28.94 6.02
C ALA A 10 -8.49 -30.25 5.24
N ASN A 11 -8.61 -31.39 5.93
CA ASN A 11 -8.14 -32.68 5.44
C ASN A 11 -9.25 -33.76 5.41
N SER A 12 -10.51 -33.35 5.46
CA SER A 12 -11.62 -34.28 5.38
C SER A 12 -12.80 -33.70 4.61
N ALA A 13 -13.67 -34.59 4.15
CA ALA A 13 -14.88 -34.19 3.45
C ALA A 13 -16.04 -33.98 4.44
N PHE A 14 -16.89 -33.02 4.12
CA PHE A 14 -18.20 -32.82 4.74
C PHE A 14 -19.28 -33.33 3.78
N VAL A 15 -20.26 -34.07 4.30
CA VAL A 15 -21.34 -34.61 3.47
C VAL A 15 -22.65 -33.92 3.80
N VAL A 16 -23.27 -33.33 2.78
CA VAL A 16 -24.64 -32.82 2.84
C VAL A 16 -25.57 -33.95 2.42
N HIS A 17 -26.29 -34.53 3.38
CA HIS A 17 -27.26 -35.59 3.16
C HIS A 17 -28.60 -35.04 2.67
N ALA A 18 -28.59 -34.44 1.47
CA ALA A 18 -29.76 -33.83 0.87
C ALA A 18 -29.88 -34.23 -0.61
N PRO A 19 -31.01 -34.83 -1.02
CA PRO A 19 -31.22 -35.22 -2.41
C PRO A 19 -31.55 -33.99 -3.27
N GLY A 20 -30.84 -33.79 -4.38
CA GLY A 20 -31.03 -32.63 -5.26
C GLY A 20 -30.15 -32.68 -6.50
N LYS A 21 -30.68 -32.25 -7.65
CA LYS A 21 -29.88 -32.10 -8.90
C LYS A 21 -29.07 -30.81 -8.97
N TYR A 22 -29.30 -29.87 -8.06
CA TYR A 22 -28.68 -28.56 -8.02
C TYR A 22 -27.98 -28.33 -6.69
N ILE A 23 -26.76 -27.80 -6.75
CA ILE A 23 -26.03 -27.27 -5.58
C ILE A 23 -25.50 -25.87 -5.91
N LYS A 24 -25.72 -24.90 -5.01
CA LYS A 24 -25.11 -23.56 -5.07
C LYS A 24 -24.24 -23.35 -3.84
N TYR A 25 -23.03 -22.88 -4.04
CA TYR A 25 -22.17 -22.45 -2.96
C TYR A 25 -22.44 -20.97 -2.67
N LEU A 26 -23.06 -20.64 -1.54
CA LEU A 26 -23.48 -19.26 -1.25
C LEU A 26 -22.32 -18.42 -0.74
N SER A 27 -21.64 -18.92 0.29
CA SER A 27 -20.65 -18.15 1.04
C SER A 27 -19.64 -19.10 1.69
N GLY A 28 -18.41 -18.61 1.85
CA GLY A 28 -17.34 -19.33 2.51
C GLY A 28 -16.34 -18.38 3.10
N ASN A 29 -15.87 -18.69 4.30
CA ASN A 29 -14.78 -17.98 4.95
C ASN A 29 -13.71 -18.98 5.41
N ASN A 30 -12.46 -18.64 5.15
CA ASN A 30 -11.28 -19.39 5.57
C ASN A 30 -10.23 -18.47 6.25
N GLY A 31 -10.69 -17.42 6.95
CA GLY A 31 -9.80 -16.50 7.67
C GLY A 31 -8.85 -15.71 6.77
N GLY A 32 -9.22 -15.46 5.51
CA GLY A 32 -8.38 -14.78 4.50
C GLY A 32 -7.64 -15.72 3.55
N GLY A 33 -7.79 -17.05 3.70
CA GLY A 33 -7.27 -18.05 2.76
C GLY A 33 -8.22 -18.37 1.60
N ASP A 34 -7.87 -19.41 0.82
CA ASP A 34 -8.69 -19.93 -0.28
C ASP A 34 -9.99 -20.58 0.24
N THR A 35 -11.12 -20.21 -0.35
CA THR A 35 -12.46 -20.67 0.03
C THR A 35 -13.08 -21.64 -0.99
N ARG A 36 -12.33 -22.09 -2.01
CA ARG A 36 -12.83 -23.01 -3.01
C ARG A 36 -13.23 -24.36 -2.41
N LEU A 37 -14.39 -24.87 -2.84
CA LEU A 37 -14.85 -26.21 -2.53
C LEU A 37 -14.68 -27.12 -3.75
N ALA A 38 -14.14 -28.33 -3.53
CA ALA A 38 -14.32 -29.44 -4.44
C ALA A 38 -15.58 -30.20 -4.06
N VAL A 39 -16.51 -30.30 -4.99
CA VAL A 39 -17.86 -30.84 -4.80
C VAL A 39 -18.03 -32.09 -5.65
N THR A 40 -18.53 -33.16 -5.04
CA THR A 40 -18.80 -34.44 -5.71
C THR A 40 -20.26 -34.84 -5.47
N PRO A 41 -21.07 -35.07 -6.52
CA PRO A 41 -22.42 -35.60 -6.37
C PRO A 41 -22.40 -37.06 -5.89
N GLY A 42 -23.25 -37.37 -4.91
CA GLY A 42 -23.49 -38.74 -4.45
C GLY A 42 -23.89 -39.65 -5.61
N MET A 43 -23.41 -40.90 -5.58
CA MET A 43 -23.53 -41.90 -6.66
C MET A 43 -22.71 -41.65 -7.94
N GLN A 44 -22.08 -40.48 -8.12
CA GLN A 44 -21.21 -40.16 -9.27
C GLN A 44 -19.79 -39.83 -8.81
N GLY A 45 -19.20 -40.71 -7.99
CA GLY A 45 -17.95 -40.51 -7.23
C GLY A 45 -16.67 -40.19 -8.03
N SER A 46 -16.76 -39.90 -9.32
CA SER A 46 -15.63 -39.54 -10.18
C SER A 46 -15.67 -38.08 -10.68
N THR A 47 -16.83 -37.41 -10.65
CA THR A 47 -16.93 -36.02 -11.13
C THR A 47 -16.72 -35.06 -9.98
N LYS A 48 -15.52 -34.50 -9.88
CA LYS A 48 -15.21 -33.41 -8.96
C LYS A 48 -15.38 -32.08 -9.66
N ILE A 49 -16.20 -31.19 -9.10
CA ILE A 49 -16.41 -29.83 -9.59
C ILE A 49 -15.83 -28.86 -8.57
N THR A 50 -15.06 -27.87 -9.01
CA THR A 50 -14.61 -26.79 -8.15
C THR A 50 -15.60 -25.63 -8.18
N LEU A 51 -16.09 -25.21 -7.01
CA LEU A 51 -16.96 -24.05 -6.85
C LEU A 51 -16.25 -22.97 -6.02
N ILE A 52 -16.27 -21.73 -6.50
CA ILE A 52 -16.06 -20.53 -5.66
C ILE A 52 -17.41 -20.03 -5.11
N PRO A 53 -17.43 -19.26 -4.01
CA PRO A 53 -18.65 -18.64 -3.51
C PRO A 53 -19.41 -17.89 -4.62
N GLY A 54 -20.73 -18.07 -4.68
CA GLY A 54 -21.62 -17.57 -5.72
C GLY A 54 -21.86 -18.54 -6.88
N GLN A 55 -20.98 -19.51 -7.13
CA GLN A 55 -21.16 -20.48 -8.21
C GLN A 55 -22.11 -21.61 -7.85
N ALA A 56 -22.70 -22.21 -8.88
CA ALA A 56 -23.58 -23.35 -8.77
C ALA A 56 -23.25 -24.41 -9.81
N TYR A 57 -23.61 -25.65 -9.48
CA TYR A 57 -23.54 -26.78 -10.39
C TYR A 57 -24.91 -27.46 -10.46
N ARG A 58 -25.29 -27.83 -11.68
CA ARG A 58 -26.51 -28.59 -11.94
C ARG A 58 -26.14 -29.88 -12.67
N VAL A 59 -26.56 -31.01 -12.09
CA VAL A 59 -26.51 -32.32 -12.74
C VAL A 59 -27.49 -32.33 -13.91
N SER A 60 -27.12 -32.97 -15.01
CA SER A 60 -27.99 -33.15 -16.18
C SER A 60 -29.36 -33.72 -15.78
N ASP A 61 -30.42 -33.29 -16.48
CA ASP A 61 -31.78 -33.77 -16.22
C ASP A 61 -31.92 -35.27 -16.52
N GLU A 62 -31.07 -35.83 -17.38
CA GLU A 62 -31.04 -37.26 -17.73
C GLU A 62 -30.33 -38.13 -16.68
N ALA A 63 -29.47 -37.52 -15.86
CA ALA A 63 -28.73 -38.25 -14.84
C ALA A 63 -29.59 -38.53 -13.59
N LYS A 64 -29.28 -39.65 -12.92
CA LYS A 64 -29.90 -39.99 -11.64
C LYS A 64 -29.69 -38.86 -10.64
N LYS A 65 -30.75 -38.52 -9.91
CA LYS A 65 -30.72 -37.51 -8.84
C LYS A 65 -29.73 -37.95 -7.75
N PRO A 66 -28.71 -37.16 -7.42
CA PRO A 66 -27.83 -37.44 -6.28
C PRO A 66 -28.63 -37.51 -4.99
N ASP A 67 -28.27 -38.46 -4.12
CA ASP A 67 -28.81 -38.60 -2.76
C ASP A 67 -28.12 -37.68 -1.75
N SER A 68 -26.90 -37.25 -2.08
CA SER A 68 -26.01 -36.48 -1.22
C SER A 68 -25.00 -35.66 -2.04
N TRP A 69 -24.29 -34.77 -1.36
CA TRP A 69 -23.20 -33.98 -1.91
C TRP A 69 -21.99 -34.01 -0.98
N THR A 70 -20.85 -34.44 -1.49
CA THR A 70 -19.59 -34.46 -0.74
C THR A 70 -18.80 -33.19 -1.05
N LEU A 71 -18.43 -32.44 -0.01
CA LEU A 71 -17.68 -31.20 -0.08
C LEU A 71 -16.31 -31.41 0.54
N SER A 72 -15.23 -31.04 -0.15
CA SER A 72 -13.88 -31.03 0.41
C SER A 72 -13.19 -29.69 0.17
N ASN A 73 -12.32 -29.30 1.09
CA ASN A 73 -11.52 -28.10 0.95
C ASN A 73 -10.55 -28.27 -0.22
N TYR A 74 -10.67 -27.42 -1.25
CA TYR A 74 -9.85 -27.55 -2.46
C TYR A 74 -8.35 -27.33 -2.18
N ALA A 75 -8.02 -26.38 -1.30
CA ALA A 75 -6.65 -25.99 -1.01
C ALA A 75 -6.03 -26.74 0.18
N ASN A 76 -6.82 -27.59 0.88
CA ASN A 76 -6.45 -28.20 2.16
C ASN A 76 -5.92 -27.20 3.20
N GLY A 77 -6.41 -25.94 3.15
CA GLY A 77 -6.05 -24.88 4.09
C GLY A 77 -6.84 -24.96 5.39
N ALA A 78 -6.99 -23.84 6.12
CA ALA A 78 -7.85 -23.81 7.31
C ALA A 78 -9.32 -24.18 6.96
N ALA A 79 -10.10 -24.52 7.99
CA ALA A 79 -11.47 -24.99 7.79
C ALA A 79 -12.33 -23.92 7.13
N ILE A 80 -13.10 -24.31 6.13
CA ILE A 80 -14.04 -23.42 5.44
C ILE A 80 -15.39 -23.50 6.16
N ILE A 81 -15.84 -22.38 6.71
CA ILE A 81 -17.17 -22.24 7.32
C ILE A 81 -18.03 -21.45 6.35
N GLY A 82 -19.23 -21.92 6.03
CA GLY A 82 -20.04 -21.32 4.98
C GLY A 82 -21.43 -21.92 4.82
N GLN A 83 -22.05 -21.66 3.68
CA GLN A 83 -23.40 -22.12 3.36
C GLN A 83 -23.52 -22.63 1.94
N VAL A 84 -24.32 -23.69 1.75
CA VAL A 84 -24.71 -24.21 0.44
C VAL A 84 -26.22 -24.34 0.33
N VAL A 85 -26.75 -24.27 -0.89
CA VAL A 85 -28.16 -24.59 -1.18
C VAL A 85 -28.21 -25.85 -2.01
N VAL A 86 -29.06 -26.80 -1.63
CA VAL A 86 -29.35 -28.01 -2.42
C VAL A 86 -30.83 -28.10 -2.76
N GLY A 87 -31.15 -28.57 -3.97
CA GLY A 87 -32.52 -28.91 -4.36
C GLY A 87 -32.68 -29.29 -5.83
N ASP A 88 -33.92 -29.27 -6.31
CA ASP A 88 -34.26 -29.59 -7.71
C ASP A 88 -34.52 -28.34 -8.57
N GLY A 89 -34.79 -27.20 -7.93
CA GLY A 89 -34.96 -25.91 -8.61
C GLY A 89 -33.62 -25.21 -8.85
N LYS A 90 -33.62 -24.24 -9.77
CA LYS A 90 -32.50 -23.33 -10.02
C LYS A 90 -32.78 -21.99 -9.35
N ILE A 91 -31.79 -21.43 -8.65
CA ILE A 91 -31.80 -20.02 -8.22
C ILE A 91 -30.71 -19.32 -9.01
N ASP A 92 -31.14 -18.53 -10.00
CA ASP A 92 -30.28 -17.56 -10.67
C ASP A 92 -30.25 -16.30 -9.82
N ASP A 93 -29.26 -16.24 -8.94
CA ASP A 93 -28.94 -15.03 -8.21
C ASP A 93 -27.49 -14.67 -8.56
N ASN A 94 -27.38 -13.67 -9.44
CA ASN A 94 -26.14 -13.11 -9.96
C ASN A 94 -25.55 -12.04 -9.03
N SER A 95 -25.98 -11.98 -7.76
CA SER A 95 -25.36 -11.09 -6.79
C SER A 95 -23.88 -11.48 -6.62
N ILE A 96 -22.97 -10.65 -7.11
CA ILE A 96 -21.54 -10.77 -6.84
C ILE A 96 -21.33 -10.22 -5.42
N ALA A 97 -21.17 -11.11 -4.45
CA ALA A 97 -20.68 -10.74 -3.12
C ALA A 97 -19.17 -10.49 -3.23
N GLY A 98 -18.79 -9.26 -3.58
CA GLY A 98 -17.40 -8.81 -3.53
C GLY A 98 -17.10 -8.26 -2.14
N THR A 99 -16.10 -8.81 -1.45
CA THR A 99 -15.58 -8.20 -0.24
C THR A 99 -14.80 -6.94 -0.64
N VAL A 100 -15.35 -5.76 -0.37
CA VAL A 100 -14.60 -4.51 -0.49
C VAL A 100 -13.77 -4.35 0.78
N GLN A 101 -12.50 -4.71 0.71
CA GLN A 101 -11.55 -4.36 1.77
C GLN A 101 -10.94 -3.01 1.46
N VAL A 102 -11.21 -2.01 2.29
CA VAL A 102 -10.48 -0.74 2.28
C VAL A 102 -9.13 -1.00 2.93
N ILE A 103 -8.13 -1.30 2.11
CA ILE A 103 -6.74 -1.41 2.58
C ILE A 103 -6.23 0.01 2.77
N ASP A 104 -5.90 0.37 4.01
CA ASP A 104 -5.14 1.58 4.29
C ASP A 104 -3.75 1.45 3.64
N GLY A 105 -3.57 2.15 2.52
CA GLY A 105 -2.31 2.13 1.76
C GLY A 105 -1.11 2.60 2.59
N GLY A 106 -1.31 3.53 3.54
CA GLY A 106 -0.25 4.01 4.42
C GLY A 106 0.21 2.92 5.38
N LYS A 107 -0.74 2.18 5.98
CA LYS A 107 -0.42 1.02 6.82
C LYS A 107 0.29 -0.08 6.01
N ALA A 108 -0.19 -0.38 4.80
CA ALA A 108 0.42 -1.38 3.94
C ALA A 108 1.87 -1.02 3.57
N ARG A 109 2.12 0.23 3.17
CA ARG A 109 3.48 0.74 2.89
C ARG A 109 4.39 0.67 4.11
N THR A 110 3.88 1.07 5.27
CA THR A 110 4.63 1.00 6.53
C THR A 110 5.00 -0.45 6.87
N LEU A 111 4.05 -1.38 6.83
CA LEU A 111 4.32 -2.80 7.10
C LEU A 111 5.31 -3.41 6.10
N ASN A 112 5.27 -2.98 4.84
CA ASN A 112 6.19 -3.40 3.79
C ASN A 112 7.57 -2.71 3.86
N ASN A 113 7.84 -1.88 4.86
CA ASN A 113 9.09 -1.12 5.00
C ASN A 113 9.37 -0.22 3.79
N SER A 114 8.35 0.39 3.21
CA SER A 114 8.49 1.29 2.08
C SER A 114 8.10 2.74 2.39
N ALA A 115 7.73 3.07 3.63
CA ALA A 115 7.45 4.44 4.07
C ALA A 115 8.56 4.94 5.01
N PHE A 116 9.02 6.17 4.77
CA PHE A 116 10.20 6.74 5.41
C PHE A 116 9.96 8.19 5.86
N THR A 117 10.80 8.65 6.79
CA THR A 117 10.88 10.05 7.22
C THR A 117 12.34 10.42 7.49
N CYS A 118 12.68 11.69 7.30
CA CYS A 118 13.93 12.24 7.80
C CYS A 118 13.81 13.75 8.07
N TRP A 119 14.42 14.16 9.17
CA TRP A 119 14.57 15.56 9.56
C TRP A 119 16.03 16.02 9.52
N GLY A 120 16.26 17.27 9.15
CA GLY A 120 17.56 17.89 9.30
C GLY A 120 17.60 19.29 8.73
N GLY A 121 18.70 20.00 8.97
CA GLY A 121 18.85 21.37 8.52
C GLY A 121 20.30 21.78 8.34
N GLY A 122 20.50 22.93 7.72
CA GLY A 122 21.80 23.58 7.67
C GLY A 122 21.86 24.77 8.63
N SER A 123 23.07 25.09 9.08
CA SER A 123 23.32 26.25 9.93
C SER A 123 23.29 27.55 9.12
N SER A 124 23.03 28.66 9.80
CA SER A 124 23.19 29.99 9.20
C SER A 124 24.67 30.32 9.04
N VAL A 125 25.06 30.77 7.86
CA VAL A 125 26.42 31.24 7.54
C VAL A 125 26.33 32.63 6.92
N ALA A 126 27.16 33.55 7.40
CA ALA A 126 27.19 34.92 6.92
C ALA A 126 27.38 35.00 5.40
N SER A 127 26.54 35.79 4.72
CA SER A 127 26.57 35.97 3.27
C SER A 127 26.35 34.70 2.44
N GLN A 128 25.78 33.65 3.04
CA GLN A 128 25.45 32.41 2.34
C GLN A 128 24.00 32.02 2.56
N TRP A 129 23.46 31.26 1.62
CA TRP A 129 22.11 30.70 1.65
C TRP A 129 22.19 29.24 2.06
N CYS A 130 21.42 28.88 3.08
CA CYS A 130 21.29 27.50 3.54
C CYS A 130 20.39 26.69 2.60
N ARG A 131 20.79 25.45 2.30
CA ARG A 131 20.04 24.54 1.42
C ARG A 131 19.96 23.15 2.07
N VAL A 132 18.80 22.53 1.96
CA VAL A 132 18.54 21.17 2.42
C VAL A 132 17.91 20.40 1.26
N GLN A 133 18.30 19.15 1.05
CA GLN A 133 17.87 18.37 -0.11
C GLN A 133 17.51 16.95 0.28
N LEU A 134 16.30 16.52 -0.09
CA LEU A 134 15.97 15.10 -0.20
C LEU A 134 16.56 14.58 -1.51
N TRP A 135 17.51 13.67 -1.41
CA TRP A 135 18.25 13.12 -2.54
C TRP A 135 17.97 11.63 -2.72
N ASN A 136 17.58 11.24 -3.93
CA ASN A 136 17.48 9.85 -4.33
C ASN A 136 18.75 9.47 -5.12
N PRO A 137 19.72 8.73 -4.54
CA PRO A 137 20.97 8.46 -5.24
C PRO A 137 20.75 7.56 -6.46
N ALA A 138 21.63 7.69 -7.46
CA ALA A 138 21.50 6.99 -8.73
C ALA A 138 21.53 5.46 -8.62
N ASN A 139 22.05 4.92 -7.52
CA ASN A 139 22.09 3.48 -7.23
C ASN A 139 20.83 2.97 -6.48
N ASN A 140 19.86 3.82 -6.17
CA ASN A 140 18.59 3.37 -5.61
C ASN A 140 17.75 2.75 -6.73
N PRO A 141 17.30 1.48 -6.61
CA PRO A 141 16.40 0.88 -7.60
C PRO A 141 14.98 1.46 -7.55
N ASN A 142 14.63 2.17 -6.47
CA ASN A 142 13.29 2.72 -6.26
C ASN A 142 13.25 4.22 -6.59
N ARG A 143 12.06 4.67 -6.99
CA ARG A 143 11.74 6.11 -7.01
C ARG A 143 11.20 6.53 -5.64
N VAL A 144 11.49 7.76 -5.26
CA VAL A 144 10.97 8.38 -4.04
C VAL A 144 9.71 9.15 -4.40
N VAL A 145 8.62 8.92 -3.66
CA VAL A 145 7.35 9.62 -3.83
C VAL A 145 7.06 10.43 -2.58
N LEU A 146 7.21 11.76 -2.69
CA LEU A 146 7.09 12.68 -1.56
C LEU A 146 5.62 12.89 -1.18
N GLU A 147 5.30 12.69 0.10
CA GLU A 147 3.96 12.87 0.66
C GLU A 147 3.82 14.21 1.42
N THR A 148 4.82 14.60 2.21
CA THR A 148 4.76 15.83 3.00
C THR A 148 6.16 16.43 3.20
N ILE A 149 6.23 17.76 3.24
CA ILE A 149 7.39 18.51 3.70
C ILE A 149 6.95 19.38 4.88
N PHE A 150 7.67 19.32 6.00
CA PHE A 150 7.60 20.32 7.05
C PHE A 150 8.85 21.16 7.02
N SER A 151 8.72 22.48 7.01
CA SER A 151 9.87 23.39 7.03
C SER A 151 9.90 24.21 8.32
N LEU A 152 11.10 24.44 8.83
CA LEU A 152 11.37 25.23 10.02
C LEU A 152 12.56 26.16 9.75
N ALA A 153 12.47 27.42 10.15
CA ALA A 153 13.62 28.30 10.25
C ALA A 153 14.09 28.36 11.70
N ALA A 154 15.32 27.91 11.97
CA ALA A 154 15.89 27.94 13.31
C ALA A 154 16.53 29.31 13.64
N SER A 155 16.87 30.11 12.62
CA SER A 155 17.46 31.45 12.77
C SER A 155 17.21 32.33 11.55
N GLY A 156 16.71 33.55 11.82
CA GLY A 156 16.31 34.53 10.81
C GLY A 156 14.97 34.20 10.15
N ASN A 157 14.19 35.23 9.80
CA ASN A 157 12.97 35.05 9.04
C ASN A 157 13.32 34.89 7.56
N THR A 158 12.90 33.80 6.94
CA THR A 158 13.19 33.51 5.53
C THR A 158 12.01 32.79 4.90
N ALA A 159 11.72 33.09 3.63
CA ALA A 159 10.91 32.20 2.81
C ALA A 159 11.77 31.02 2.34
N ALA A 160 11.15 29.90 2.01
CA ALA A 160 11.86 28.77 1.43
C ALA A 160 11.37 28.46 0.02
N ILE A 161 12.31 28.19 -0.89
CA ILE A 161 12.01 27.85 -2.29
C ILE A 161 12.32 26.39 -2.50
N LEU A 162 11.35 25.63 -3.04
CA LEU A 162 11.53 24.23 -3.43
C LEU A 162 11.85 24.15 -4.92
N THR A 163 12.92 23.45 -5.26
CA THR A 163 13.41 23.25 -6.63
C THR A 163 13.83 21.80 -6.83
N GLY A 164 13.75 21.31 -8.07
CA GLY A 164 14.35 20.03 -8.45
C GLY A 164 15.81 20.20 -8.85
N GLY A 165 16.62 19.15 -8.70
CA GLY A 165 18.01 19.16 -9.15
C GLY A 165 18.55 17.75 -9.41
N SER A 166 19.62 17.67 -10.21
CA SER A 166 20.34 16.43 -10.55
C SER A 166 21.73 16.38 -9.90
N THR A 167 21.99 17.24 -8.91
CA THR A 167 23.25 17.31 -8.18
C THR A 167 22.97 17.20 -6.70
N GLN A 168 23.69 16.29 -6.04
CA GLN A 168 23.62 16.07 -4.61
C GLN A 168 24.34 17.19 -3.84
N LEU A 169 23.78 17.67 -2.74
CA LEU A 169 24.48 18.58 -1.83
C LEU A 169 25.61 17.85 -1.06
N GLY A 170 26.59 18.61 -0.61
CA GLY A 170 27.88 18.05 -0.16
C GLY A 170 27.84 17.24 1.14
N THR A 171 26.96 17.58 2.09
CA THR A 171 26.98 17.00 3.44
C THR A 171 25.77 16.11 3.67
N LEU A 172 25.98 14.82 3.92
CA LEU A 172 24.92 13.91 4.39
C LEU A 172 24.57 14.25 5.85
N LEU A 173 23.29 14.50 6.13
CA LEU A 173 22.78 14.61 7.49
C LEU A 173 22.34 13.25 8.01
N GLN A 174 21.44 12.60 7.28
CA GLN A 174 21.00 11.24 7.60
C GLN A 174 20.36 10.55 6.39
N VAL A 175 20.37 9.22 6.40
CA VAL A 175 19.55 8.42 5.49
C VAL A 175 18.10 8.36 5.98
N GLY A 176 17.15 8.07 5.08
CA GLY A 176 15.74 7.97 5.45
C GLY A 176 15.49 6.88 6.48
N GLN A 177 14.83 7.25 7.58
CA GLN A 177 14.48 6.32 8.64
C GLN A 177 13.13 5.67 8.33
N PRO A 178 13.01 4.34 8.46
CA PRO A 178 11.77 3.65 8.17
C PRO A 178 10.72 3.98 9.22
N LYS A 179 9.47 4.23 8.79
CA LYS A 179 8.33 4.40 9.71
C LYS A 179 7.99 3.09 10.43
N ARG A 180 8.45 1.94 9.92
CA ARG A 180 8.42 0.66 10.61
C ARG A 180 9.62 0.54 11.55
N VAL A 181 9.35 0.55 12.86
CA VAL A 181 10.37 0.34 13.88
C VAL A 181 11.14 -0.96 13.63
N GLY A 182 12.47 -0.88 13.59
CA GLY A 182 13.36 -2.01 13.28
C GLY A 182 13.48 -2.34 11.77
N GLY A 183 12.91 -1.50 10.91
CA GLY A 183 13.01 -1.60 9.47
C GLY A 183 14.41 -1.28 8.92
N THR A 184 14.61 -1.56 7.64
CA THR A 184 15.83 -1.17 6.92
C THR A 184 15.72 0.30 6.48
N PRO A 185 16.74 1.14 6.72
CA PRO A 185 16.77 2.52 6.21
C PRO A 185 16.70 2.60 4.68
N SER A 186 16.20 3.73 4.19
CA SER A 186 16.18 4.07 2.77
C SER A 186 17.60 4.34 2.24
N LEU A 187 17.81 4.13 0.95
CA LEU A 187 19.01 4.60 0.25
C LEU A 187 18.96 6.10 -0.03
N ALA A 188 17.75 6.67 -0.14
CA ALA A 188 17.57 8.11 -0.19
C ALA A 188 17.92 8.75 1.15
N GLY A 189 18.41 9.98 1.08
CA GLY A 189 18.94 10.67 2.25
C GLY A 189 18.74 12.17 2.20
N LEU A 190 18.92 12.79 3.35
CA LEU A 190 18.89 14.22 3.53
C LEU A 190 20.29 14.78 3.48
N TYR A 191 20.50 15.75 2.60
CA TYR A 191 21.76 16.44 2.43
C TYR A 191 21.61 17.94 2.69
N THR A 192 22.70 18.60 3.06
CA THR A 192 22.72 20.04 3.33
C THR A 192 24.01 20.66 2.83
N ASP A 193 23.97 21.96 2.56
CA ASP A 193 25.13 22.82 2.46
C ASP A 193 24.75 24.30 2.59
N ASN A 194 25.76 25.15 2.45
CA ASN A 194 25.59 26.59 2.27
C ASN A 194 26.27 27.01 0.96
N THR A 195 25.70 27.99 0.27
CA THR A 195 26.26 28.54 -0.97
C THR A 195 26.31 30.06 -0.91
N ALA A 196 27.35 30.66 -1.48
CA ALA A 196 27.48 32.11 -1.61
C ALA A 196 26.67 32.68 -2.80
N VAL A 197 26.12 31.82 -3.65
CA VAL A 197 25.26 32.21 -4.77
C VAL A 197 23.81 32.02 -4.37
N GLN A 198 22.99 33.06 -4.50
CA GLN A 198 21.55 32.94 -4.26
C GLN A 198 20.97 31.78 -5.10
N PRO A 199 20.30 30.81 -4.47
CA PRO A 199 19.66 29.72 -5.20
C PRO A 199 18.62 30.27 -6.19
N SER A 200 18.63 29.76 -7.43
CA SER A 200 17.70 30.22 -8.46
C SER A 200 16.26 30.02 -8.01
N ALA A 201 15.44 31.07 -8.08
CA ALA A 201 14.01 30.99 -7.84
C ALA A 201 13.24 30.37 -9.02
N TYR A 202 13.90 30.10 -10.15
CA TYR A 202 13.27 29.65 -11.39
C TYR A 202 14.03 28.47 -12.04
N PRO A 203 13.31 27.40 -12.45
CA PRO A 203 11.91 27.11 -12.12
C PRO A 203 11.77 26.67 -10.65
N SER A 204 10.79 27.23 -9.93
CA SER A 204 10.39 26.77 -8.60
C SER A 204 9.18 25.85 -8.68
N LEU A 205 9.17 24.82 -7.83
CA LEU A 205 8.06 23.88 -7.70
C LEU A 205 7.06 24.34 -6.63
N ALA A 206 7.56 24.97 -5.57
CA ALA A 206 6.73 25.55 -4.51
C ALA A 206 7.49 26.69 -3.79
N LEU A 207 6.72 27.60 -3.21
CA LEU A 207 7.21 28.65 -2.31
C LEU A 207 6.54 28.48 -0.94
N PHE A 208 7.36 28.40 0.09
CA PHE A 208 6.93 28.36 1.48
C PHE A 208 7.02 29.77 2.03
N GLY A 209 5.91 30.26 2.60
CA GLY A 209 5.83 31.60 3.19
C GLY A 209 6.86 31.81 4.30
N ALA A 210 6.97 33.06 4.77
CA ALA A 210 7.97 33.42 5.77
C ALA A 210 7.90 32.49 7.00
N LEU A 211 8.98 31.74 7.19
CA LEU A 211 9.19 30.91 8.35
C LEU A 211 9.65 31.83 9.48
N ASN A 212 8.77 32.10 10.44
CA ASN A 212 9.16 32.81 11.65
C ASN A 212 10.09 31.93 12.47
N VAL A 213 11.10 32.53 13.10
CA VAL A 213 12.02 31.82 14.00
C VAL A 213 11.24 31.00 15.03
N SER A 214 11.63 29.73 15.19
CA SER A 214 11.00 28.78 16.13
C SER A 214 9.52 28.48 15.87
N THR A 215 8.99 28.85 14.70
CA THR A 215 7.64 28.48 14.27
C THR A 215 7.74 27.38 13.22
N VAL A 216 7.18 26.20 13.52
CA VAL A 216 7.01 25.15 12.53
C VAL A 216 5.94 25.61 11.54
N ALA A 217 6.29 25.75 10.26
CA ALA A 217 5.27 26.01 9.26
C ALA A 217 4.35 24.80 9.14
N ALA A 218 3.06 25.04 8.92
CA ALA A 218 2.12 23.99 8.59
C ALA A 218 2.68 23.14 7.43
N GLY A 219 2.67 21.82 7.60
CA GLY A 219 3.20 20.90 6.61
C GLY A 219 2.59 21.15 5.23
N TYR A 220 3.44 21.14 4.22
CA TYR A 220 3.01 21.17 2.83
C TYR A 220 2.87 19.74 2.33
N SER A 221 1.62 19.32 2.14
CA SER A 221 1.29 18.06 1.47
C SER A 221 0.83 18.40 0.05
N PRO A 222 1.64 18.12 -0.99
CA PRO A 222 1.24 18.41 -2.36
C PRO A 222 0.01 17.56 -2.74
N LYS A 223 -0.92 18.13 -3.52
CA LYS A 223 -2.12 17.41 -3.99
C LYS A 223 -1.74 16.30 -4.96
N GLU A 224 -0.81 16.59 -5.84
CA GLU A 224 -0.14 15.62 -6.70
C GLU A 224 1.28 15.38 -6.15
N PRO A 225 1.68 14.13 -5.90
CA PRO A 225 2.97 13.87 -5.27
C PRO A 225 4.12 14.27 -6.20
N PHE A 226 5.24 14.68 -5.60
CA PHE A 226 6.48 14.79 -6.36
C PHE A 226 7.14 13.42 -6.44
N VAL A 227 7.44 12.99 -7.67
CA VAL A 227 8.17 11.75 -7.94
C VAL A 227 9.62 12.09 -8.25
N ILE A 228 10.54 11.53 -7.46
CA ILE A 228 11.97 11.77 -7.53
C ILE A 228 12.65 10.48 -8.02
N PRO A 229 13.01 10.40 -9.31
CA PRO A 229 13.70 9.23 -9.85
C PRO A 229 15.15 9.14 -9.30
N PRO A 230 15.81 7.97 -9.45
CA PRO A 230 17.20 7.81 -9.07
C PRO A 230 18.11 8.83 -9.78
N GLY A 231 19.03 9.45 -9.03
CA GLY A 231 19.95 10.49 -9.53
C GLY A 231 19.38 11.91 -9.50
N TYR A 232 18.24 12.12 -8.83
CA TYR A 232 17.60 13.42 -8.69
C TYR A 232 17.25 13.70 -7.22
N GLY A 233 17.00 14.97 -6.91
CA GLY A 233 16.56 15.40 -5.59
C GLY A 233 15.67 16.63 -5.62
N LEU A 234 14.99 16.85 -4.51
CA LEU A 234 14.22 18.05 -4.21
C LEU A 234 14.98 18.87 -3.18
N MET A 235 15.34 20.09 -3.55
CA MET A 235 16.10 21.02 -2.73
C MET A 235 15.19 22.12 -2.22
N LEU A 236 15.16 22.28 -0.91
CA LEU A 236 14.58 23.40 -0.20
C LEU A 236 15.71 24.39 0.16
N ALA A 237 15.64 25.60 -0.35
CA ALA A 237 16.63 26.65 -0.12
C ALA A 237 16.02 27.84 0.62
N ALA A 238 16.76 28.40 1.57
CA ALA A 238 16.43 29.69 2.14
C ALA A 238 16.47 30.79 1.06
N ASN A 239 15.57 31.76 1.12
CA ASN A 239 15.53 32.89 0.18
C ASN A 239 16.36 34.10 0.66
N ALA A 240 16.73 34.14 1.94
CA ALA A 240 17.59 35.17 2.53
C ALA A 240 18.96 34.60 2.93
N ALA A 241 20.04 35.36 2.70
CA ALA A 241 21.37 35.03 3.20
C ALA A 241 21.43 35.10 4.73
N ALA A 242 22.40 34.41 5.34
CA ALA A 242 22.58 34.36 6.79
C ALA A 242 21.33 33.88 7.56
N THR A 243 20.55 32.99 6.95
CA THR A 243 19.43 32.30 7.60
C THR A 243 19.65 30.79 7.60
N SER A 244 19.05 30.09 8.56
CA SER A 244 19.03 28.63 8.59
C SER A 244 17.68 28.10 8.13
N ILE A 245 17.70 26.91 7.55
CA ILE A 245 16.49 26.16 7.25
C ILE A 245 16.69 24.69 7.63
N SER A 246 15.66 24.12 8.23
CA SER A 246 15.50 22.70 8.47
C SER A 246 14.23 22.22 7.79
N ALA A 247 14.22 20.96 7.39
CA ALA A 247 13.04 20.32 6.85
C ALA A 247 12.92 18.88 7.37
N ASP A 248 11.67 18.46 7.57
CA ASP A 248 11.28 17.07 7.66
C ASP A 248 10.62 16.67 6.35
N PHE A 249 11.07 15.56 5.77
CA PHE A 249 10.51 14.98 4.56
C PHE A 249 9.85 13.66 4.93
N GLU A 250 8.61 13.46 4.46
CA GLU A 250 7.93 12.18 4.51
C GLU A 250 7.69 11.66 3.10
N TRP A 251 8.08 10.42 2.84
CA TRP A 251 7.92 9.79 1.54
C TRP A 251 7.70 8.31 1.65
N TYR A 252 7.33 7.71 0.52
CA TYR A 252 7.46 6.28 0.33
C TYR A 252 8.30 5.97 -0.91
N GLU A 253 8.80 4.74 -0.98
CA GLU A 253 9.52 4.23 -2.12
C GLU A 253 8.70 3.15 -2.84
N GLU A 254 8.81 3.15 -4.17
CA GLU A 254 8.23 2.12 -5.01
C GLU A 254 9.16 1.81 -6.20
N PRO A 255 9.00 0.65 -6.85
CA PRO A 255 9.81 0.29 -8.00
C PRO A 255 9.78 1.37 -9.09
N ASN A 256 10.96 1.68 -9.64
CA ASN A 256 11.07 2.60 -10.76
C ASN A 256 10.73 1.88 -12.07
N VAL A 257 9.42 1.65 -12.32
CA VAL A 257 8.86 1.07 -13.55
C VAL A 257 8.39 2.13 -14.53
#